data_AF-A0A523QJ86-F1
#
_entry.id   AF-A0A523QJ86-F1
#
_cell.length_a   1.000
_cell.length_b   1.000
_cell.length_c   1.000
_cell.angle_alpha   90.00
_cell.angle_beta   90.00
_cell.angle_gamma   90.00
#
_symmetry.space_group_name_H-M   'P 1'
#
loop_
_entity.id
_entity.type
_entity.pdbx_description
1 polymer ?
#
loop_
_entity_poly.entity_id
_entity_poly.type
_entity_poly.pdbx_seq_one_letter_code
_entity_poly.pdbx_strand_id
1 'polypeptide(L)' 'MIDLRSDTITKPTRGMLETMFKAEVGDDVYGEDPTTNYLEE' A
#
# COMPACT_ATOMS: atom_id res chain seq x y z
N MET A 1 15.41 -18.84 -3.82
CA MET A 1 15.33 -18.76 -5.30
C MET A 1 15.62 -17.32 -5.67
N ILE A 2 16.60 -17.09 -6.54
CA ILE A 2 16.98 -15.74 -6.98
C ILE A 2 16.25 -15.50 -8.31
N ASP A 3 15.45 -14.43 -8.36
CA ASP A 3 14.66 -14.05 -9.54
C ASP A 3 15.11 -12.67 -10.03
N LEU A 4 15.61 -12.60 -11.27
CA LEU A 4 16.20 -11.40 -11.89
C LEU A 4 15.41 -10.93 -13.12
N ARG A 5 14.20 -11.47 -13.34
CA ARG A 5 13.41 -11.18 -14.53
C ARG A 5 12.85 -9.76 -14.52
N SER A 6 12.42 -9.28 -13.35
CA SER A 6 11.85 -7.95 -13.16
C SER A 6 11.76 -7.61 -11.66
N ASP A 7 11.81 -6.33 -11.35
CA ASP A 7 11.52 -5.72 -10.05
C ASP A 7 10.04 -5.77 -9.65
N THR A 8 9.12 -5.93 -10.62
CA THR A 8 7.67 -6.07 -10.34
C THR A 8 7.31 -7.35 -9.57
N ILE A 9 8.26 -8.29 -9.42
CA ILE A 9 8.11 -9.53 -8.63
C ILE A 9 8.35 -9.28 -7.13
N THR A 10 8.78 -8.08 -6.76
CA THR A 10 8.93 -7.69 -5.35
C THR A 10 7.64 -7.95 -4.57
N LYS A 11 7.81 -8.45 -3.34
CA LYS A 11 6.70 -8.74 -2.43
C LYS A 11 6.72 -7.71 -1.29
N PRO A 12 5.55 -7.33 -0.77
CA PRO A 12 5.48 -6.44 0.38
C PRO A 12 6.22 -7.05 1.57
N THR A 13 6.99 -6.22 2.26
CA THR A 13 7.68 -6.61 3.50
C THR A 13 6.67 -6.80 4.64
N ARG A 14 7.10 -7.42 5.74
CA ARG A 14 6.25 -7.55 6.93
C ARG A 14 5.75 -6.20 7.44
N GLY A 15 6.63 -5.19 7.50
CA GLY A 15 6.26 -3.84 7.93
C GLY A 15 5.23 -3.20 7.00
N MET A 16 5.40 -3.35 5.68
CA MET A 16 4.42 -2.87 4.71
C MET A 16 3.05 -3.51 4.92
N LEU A 17 3.00 -4.84 5.09
CA LEU A 17 1.75 -5.55 5.36
C LEU A 17 1.09 -5.11 6.67
N GLU A 18 1.86 -4.90 7.73
CA GLU A 18 1.33 -4.43 9.02
C GLU A 18 0.79 -3.01 8.94
N THR A 19 1.45 -2.12 8.21
CA THR A 19 0.96 -0.76 7.96
C THR A 19 -0.32 -0.80 7.13
N MET A 20 -0.35 -1.56 6.03
CA MET A 20 -1.54 -1.71 5.21
C MET A 20 -2.73 -2.25 6.01
N PHE A 21 -2.50 -3.20 6.91
CA PHE A 21 -3.57 -3.79 7.73
C PHE A 21 -4.10 -2.83 8.82
N LYS A 22 -3.30 -1.84 9.22
CA LYS A 22 -3.64 -0.85 10.25
C LYS A 22 -4.09 0.49 9.67
N ALA A 23 -3.97 0.69 8.36
CA ALA A 23 -4.32 1.93 7.69
C ALA A 23 -5.82 2.24 7.88
N GLU A 24 -6.12 3.51 8.14
CA GLU A 24 -7.51 3.99 8.16
C GLU A 24 -8.01 4.09 6.72
N VAL A 25 -9.16 3.48 6.43
CA VAL A 25 -9.75 3.43 5.09
C VAL A 25 -11.11 4.11 5.07
N GLY A 26 -11.50 4.60 3.91
CA GLY A 26 -12.77 5.27 3.68
C GLY A 26 -13.24 5.11 2.23
N ASP A 27 -14.22 5.92 1.83
CA ASP A 27 -14.68 5.96 0.43
C ASP A 27 -13.87 6.98 -0.36
N ASP A 28 -13.05 6.48 -1.29
CA ASP A 28 -12.18 7.29 -2.14
C ASP A 28 -12.97 8.20 -3.10
N VAL A 29 -14.13 7.76 -3.59
CA VAL A 29 -14.94 8.55 -4.55
C VAL A 29 -15.48 9.82 -3.88
N TYR A 30 -15.75 9.76 -2.58
CA TYR A 30 -16.18 10.90 -1.77
C TYR A 30 -15.02 11.63 -1.07
N GLY A 31 -13.77 11.19 -1.26
CA GLY A 31 -12.58 11.78 -0.64
C GLY A 31 -12.48 11.52 0.86
N GLU A 32 -13.13 10.46 1.35
CA GLU A 32 -13.20 10.12 2.77
C GLU A 32 -12.14 9.09 3.18
N ASP A 33 -11.29 8.61 2.26
CA ASP A 33 -10.17 7.72 2.60
C ASP A 33 -8.94 8.54 3.05
N PRO A 34 -8.62 8.56 4.36
CA PRO A 34 -7.53 9.37 4.86
C PRO A 34 -6.16 8.86 4.40
N THR A 35 -6.02 7.55 4.15
CA THR A 35 -4.75 6.97 3.71
C THR A 35 -4.47 7.31 2.25
N THR A 36 -5.48 7.27 1.38
CA THR A 36 -5.32 7.73 -0.01
C THR A 36 -5.04 9.23 -0.05
N ASN A 37 -5.80 10.04 0.68
CA ASN A 37 -5.58 11.49 0.71
C ASN A 37 -4.16 11.85 1.15
N TYR A 38 -3.63 11.21 2.20
CA TYR A 38 -2.26 11.43 2.66
C TYR A 38 -1.19 11.05 1.62
N LEU A 39 -1.46 10.05 0.76
CA LEU A 39 -0.54 9.64 -0.29
C LEU A 39 -0.48 10.64 -1.45
N GLU A 40 -1.59 11.34 -1.72
CA GLU A 40 -1.72 12.24 -2.88
C GLU A 40 -1.26 13.69 -2.60
N GLU A 41 -1.25 14.11 -1.33
CA GLU A 41 -0.77 15.43 -0.86
C GLU A 41 0.77 15.56 -0.82
#